data_AF-A0A3S2VF88-F1
#
_entry.id   AF-A0A3S2VF88-F1
#
_cell.length_a   1.000
_cell.length_b   1.000
_cell.length_c   1.000
_cell.angle_alpha   90.00
_cell.angle_beta   90.00
_cell.angle_gamma   90.00
#
_symmetry.space_group_name_H-M   'P 1'
#
loop_
_entity.id
_entity.type
_entity.pdbx_description
1 polymer ?
#
loop_
_entity_poly.entity_id
_entity_poly.type
_entity_poly.pdbx_seq_one_letter_code
_entity_poly.pdbx_strand_id
1 'polypeptide(L)' 'MYDATEATITPKSDEELKELVSLARLVAYARENAKDLNAEFSAYCLDLALGALLQDLDRSGVSLSPEGGQDSSLLGTRH' A
#
# COMPACT_ATOMS: atom_id res chain seq x y z
N MET A 1 36.00 17.95 8.77
CA MET A 1 34.90 17.26 9.49
C MET A 1 33.61 17.95 9.10
N TYR A 2 32.86 17.37 8.16
CA TYR A 2 31.47 17.73 7.90
C TYR A 2 30.64 16.51 8.28
N ASP A 3 29.97 16.68 9.41
CA ASP A 3 28.97 15.80 10.00
C ASP A 3 27.58 16.22 9.46
N ALA A 4 26.60 15.34 9.65
CA ALA A 4 25.20 15.39 9.21
C ALA A 4 24.92 14.80 7.81
N THR A 5 24.84 13.47 7.77
CA THR A 5 23.98 12.75 6.81
C THR A 5 22.51 13.10 7.11
N GLU A 6 22.08 14.26 6.64
CA GLU A 6 20.67 14.59 6.54
C GLU A 6 20.08 13.64 5.49
N ALA A 7 19.38 12.60 5.95
CA ALA A 7 18.59 11.73 5.09
C ALA A 7 17.45 12.57 4.53
N THR A 8 17.71 13.25 3.42
CA THR A 8 16.71 13.94 2.61
C THR A 8 15.73 12.88 2.12
N ILE A 9 14.59 12.76 2.81
CA ILE A 9 13.46 11.98 2.34
C ILE A 9 12.90 12.75 1.14
N THR A 10 13.45 12.47 -0.04
CA THR A 10 12.85 12.96 -1.29
C THR A 10 11.50 12.29 -1.44
N PRO A 11 10.41 13.04 -1.69
CA PRO A 11 9.12 12.44 -1.95
C PRO A 11 9.24 11.50 -3.15
N LYS A 12 8.73 10.27 -3.03
CA LYS A 12 8.68 9.32 -4.15
C LYS A 12 7.87 9.94 -5.28
N SER A 13 8.35 9.77 -6.50
CA SER A 13 7.61 10.16 -7.71
C SER A 13 6.35 9.31 -7.87
N ASP A 14 5.37 9.84 -8.60
CA ASP A 14 4.11 9.12 -8.89
C ASP A 14 4.35 7.76 -9.57
N GLU A 15 5.42 7.62 -10.35
CA GLU A 15 5.77 6.37 -11.00
C GLU A 15 6.30 5.34 -9.98
N GLU A 16 7.20 5.74 -9.09
CA GLU A 16 7.67 4.89 -7.99
C GLU A 16 6.53 4.46 -7.08
N LEU A 17 5.54 5.33 -6.84
CA LEU A 17 4.33 4.99 -6.09
C LEU A 17 3.50 3.91 -6.81
N LYS A 18 3.29 4.05 -8.12
CA LYS A 18 2.57 3.04 -8.92
C LYS A 18 3.31 1.70 -8.95
N GLU A 19 4.62 1.72 -9.09
CA GLU A 19 5.46 0.52 -9.05
C GLU A 19 5.33 -0.16 -7.68
N LEU A 20 5.39 0.61 -6.59
CA LEU A 20 5.26 0.10 -5.23
C LEU A 20 3.88 -0.52 -4.97
N VAL A 21 2.80 0.13 -5.44
CA VAL A 21 1.44 -0.43 -5.40
C VAL A 21 1.34 -1.71 -6.23
N SER A 22 1.94 -1.72 -7.42
CA SER A 22 1.94 -2.89 -8.31
C SER A 22 2.68 -4.06 -7.68
N LEU A 23 3.82 -3.80 -7.03
CA LEU A 23 4.59 -4.80 -6.31
C LEU A 23 3.83 -5.35 -5.10
N ALA A 24 3.18 -4.48 -4.31
CA ALA A 24 2.34 -4.92 -3.19
C ALA A 24 1.20 -5.85 -3.64
N ARG A 25 0.54 -5.52 -4.76
CA ARG A 25 -0.49 -6.38 -5.37
C ARG A 25 0.08 -7.72 -5.82
N LEU A 26 1.25 -7.74 -6.44
CA LEU A 26 1.92 -8.96 -6.87
C LEU A 26 2.26 -9.86 -5.67
N VAL A 27 2.82 -9.30 -4.61
CA VAL A 27 3.16 -10.05 -3.39
C VAL A 27 1.92 -10.60 -2.70
N ALA A 28 0.83 -9.82 -2.64
CA ALA A 28 -0.44 -10.30 -2.10
C ALA A 28 -1.01 -11.48 -2.89
N TYR A 29 -0.95 -11.43 -4.23
CA TYR A 29 -1.36 -12.53 -5.09
C TYR A 29 -0.48 -13.78 -4.90
N ALA A 30 0.84 -13.60 -4.86
CA ALA A 30 1.79 -14.68 -4.62
C ALA A 30 1.57 -15.34 -3.26
N ARG A 31 1.25 -14.55 -2.23
CA ARG A 31 0.91 -15.07 -0.90
C ARG A 31 -0.33 -15.94 -0.94
N GLU A 32 -1.38 -15.50 -1.63
CA GLU A 32 -2.61 -16.29 -1.74
C GLU A 32 -2.35 -17.62 -2.45
N ASN A 33 -1.59 -17.58 -3.55
CA ASN A 33 -1.16 -18.80 -4.25
C ASN A 33 -0.32 -19.71 -3.34
N ALA A 34 0.56 -19.16 -2.51
CA ALA A 34 1.35 -19.95 -1.56
C ALA A 34 0.47 -20.62 -0.50
N LYS A 35 -0.61 -19.96 -0.04
CA LYS A 35 -1.60 -20.57 0.86
C LYS A 35 -2.36 -21.70 0.16
N ASP A 36 -2.81 -21.47 -1.07
CA ASP A 36 -3.52 -22.47 -1.88
C ASP A 36 -2.66 -23.72 -2.16
N LEU A 37 -1.35 -23.53 -2.30
CA LEU A 37 -0.37 -24.62 -2.48
C LEU A 37 0.11 -25.24 -1.15
N ASN A 38 -0.47 -24.85 -0.02
CA ASN A 38 -0.09 -25.29 1.31
C ASN A 38 1.40 -25.06 1.66
N ALA A 39 2.00 -24.03 1.05
CA ALA A 39 3.39 -23.60 1.25
C ALA A 39 3.46 -22.54 2.37
N GLU A 40 3.14 -22.95 3.59
CA GLU A 40 2.93 -22.08 4.76
C GLU A 40 4.13 -21.17 5.05
N PHE A 41 5.36 -21.69 4.96
CA PHE A 41 6.56 -20.90 5.18
C PHE A 41 6.75 -19.82 4.09
N SER A 42 6.47 -20.15 2.82
CA SER A 42 6.50 -19.19 1.73
C SER A 42 5.43 -18.11 1.91
N ALA A 43 4.21 -18.49 2.31
CA ALA A 43 3.14 -17.54 2.60
C ALA A 43 3.53 -16.57 3.73
N TYR A 44 4.15 -17.08 4.81
CA TYR A 44 4.66 -16.26 5.90
C TYR A 44 5.72 -15.24 5.43
N CYS A 45 6.71 -15.67 4.65
CA CYS A 45 7.71 -14.77 4.09
C CYS A 45 7.09 -13.68 3.21
N LEU A 46 6.05 -14.03 2.43
CA LEU A 46 5.32 -13.08 1.59
C LEU A 46 4.47 -12.11 2.41
N ASP A 47 3.90 -12.52 3.55
CA ASP A 47 3.24 -11.63 4.50
C ASP A 47 4.20 -10.59 5.09
N LEU A 48 5.42 -10.99 5.46
CA LEU A 48 6.45 -10.06 5.93
C LEU A 48 6.83 -9.04 4.84
N ALA A 49 7.04 -9.52 3.61
CA ALA A 49 7.36 -8.65 2.48
C ALA A 49 6.22 -7.65 2.19
N LEU A 50 4.97 -8.12 2.22
CA LEU A 50 3.80 -7.26 2.02
C LEU A 50 3.69 -6.20 3.12
N GLY A 51 3.94 -6.57 4.37
CA GLY A 51 3.94 -5.64 5.50
C GLY A 51 5.00 -4.53 5.37
N ALA A 52 6.18 -4.84 4.82
CA ALA A 52 7.21 -3.84 4.53
C ALA A 52 6.78 -2.91 3.38
N LEU A 53 6.19 -3.45 2.31
CA LEU A 53 5.70 -2.65 1.18
C LEU A 53 4.58 -1.69 1.57
N LEU A 54 3.66 -2.12 2.44
CA LEU A 54 2.58 -1.27 2.96
C LEU A 54 3.14 -0.12 3.83
N GLN A 55 4.12 -0.40 4.68
CA GLN A 55 4.80 0.65 5.45
C GLN A 55 5.51 1.66 4.54
N ASP A 56 6.14 1.21 3.45
CA ASP A 56 6.78 2.09 2.48
C ASP A 56 5.77 2.95 1.72
N LEU A 57 4.56 2.42 1.46
CA LEU A 57 3.45 3.18 0.88
C LEU A 57 2.93 4.24 1.85
N ASP A 58 2.72 3.89 3.12
CA ASP A 58 2.27 4.84 4.14
C ASP A 58 3.29 5.98 4.32
N ARG A 59 4.59 5.66 4.32
CA ARG A 59 5.68 6.64 4.42
C ARG A 59 5.81 7.54 3.19
N SER A 60 5.35 7.06 2.04
CA SER A 60 5.43 7.80 0.78
C SER A 60 4.37 8.89 0.62
N GLY A 61 3.49 9.06 1.61
CA GLY A 61 2.45 10.10 1.60
C GLY A 61 1.20 9.71 0.81
N VAL A 62 1.09 8.44 0.37
CA VAL A 62 -0.16 7.89 -0.15
C VAL A 62 -1.14 7.78 1.01
N SER A 63 -1.95 8.81 1.20
CA SER A 63 -3.19 8.65 1.96
C SER A 63 -4.10 7.81 1.08
N LEU A 64 -4.21 6.50 1.37
CA LEU A 64 -5.28 5.66 0.86
C LEU A 64 -6.58 6.13 1.53
N SER A 65 -7.04 7.34 1.19
CA SER A 65 -8.32 7.84 1.66
C SER A 65 -9.41 6.94 1.08
N PRO A 66 -10.30 6.38 1.91
CA PRO A 66 -11.43 5.58 1.43
C PRO A 66 -12.50 6.51 0.85
N GLU A 67 -12.21 7.17 -0.27
CA GLU A 67 -13.15 8.07 -0.93
C GLU A 67 -13.82 7.32 -2.09
N GLY A 68 -15.08 6.93 -1.90
CA GLY A 68 -15.89 6.37 -2.98
C GLY A 68 -17.27 5.88 -2.54
N GLY A 69 -18.11 6.76 -1.98
CA GLY A 69 -19.50 6.40 -1.71
C GLY A 69 -20.34 7.39 -0.90
N GLN A 70 -20.10 8.70 -1.03
CA GLN A 70 -21.03 9.72 -0.54
C GLN A 70 -21.99 10.12 -1.67
N ASP A 71 -22.89 9.23 -2.06
CA ASP A 71 -24.05 9.58 -2.90
C ASP A 71 -25.32 9.11 -2.20
N SER A 72 -25.95 10.04 -1.47
CA SER A 72 -27.40 10.08 -1.25
C SER A 72 -27.74 11.36 -0.50
N SER A 73 -27.54 12.49 -1.18
CA SER A 73 -28.16 13.77 -0.82
C SER A 73 -29.24 14.09 -1.82
N LEU A 74 -30.29 13.26 -1.95
CA LEU A 74 -31.51 13.61 -2.69
C LEU A 74 -32.70 12.77 -2.20
N LEU A 75 -33.49 13.31 -1.27
CA LEU A 75 -34.96 13.40 -1.28
C LEU A 75 -35.49 13.54 0.16
N GLY A 76 -36.19 14.64 0.45
CA GLY A 76 -36.90 14.73 1.72
C GLY A 76 -37.60 16.03 2.07
N THR A 77 -37.73 17.02 1.19
CA THR A 77 -38.67 18.13 1.40
C THR A 77 -40.01 17.77 0.75
N ARG A 78 -40.96 17.30 1.57
CA ARG A 78 -42.38 17.41 1.22
C ARG A 78 -43.11 18.10 2.35
N HIS A 79 -43.76 19.17 1.92
CA HIS A 79 -44.54 20.17 2.63
C HIS A 79 -45.94 19.64 2.98
#